data_AF-A0A2G2K6Y5-F1
#
_entry.id   AF-A0A2G2K6Y5-F1
#
_cell.length_a   1.000
_cell.length_b   1.000
_cell.length_c   1.000
_cell.angle_alpha   90.00
_cell.angle_beta   90.00
_cell.angle_gamma   90.00
#
_symmetry.space_group_name_H-M   'P 1'
#
loop_
_entity.id
_entity.type
_entity.pdbx_description
1 polymer ?
#
loop_
_entity_poly.entity_id
_entity_poly.type
_entity_poly.pdbx_seq_one_letter_code
_entity_poly.pdbx_strand_id
1 'polypeptide(L)'
;MLVIYKSFKTIIIASLFILLGLVRVFEDNLFYDPFIQFYKQLYFTKEVPDFNLGKLIIHTFLRYSLNSIISIIILFIAFNKTAVLRFSLIFYAILFITLISCYLAIIMNFSEELHQLFFYIRRFLIQPIFVLVLLPAFYYQQNIIPKQ
;
A
#
# COMPACT_ATOMS: atom_id res chain seq x y z
N MET A 1 -8.99 -29.39 -17.82
CA MET A 1 -9.80 -28.27 -17.28
C MET A 1 -9.13 -27.60 -16.06
N LEU A 2 -8.76 -28.34 -15.00
CA LEU A 2 -8.10 -27.80 -13.79
C LEU A 2 -6.76 -27.07 -14.05
N VAL A 3 -5.93 -27.56 -14.97
CA VAL A 3 -4.63 -26.95 -15.33
C VAL A 3 -4.80 -25.60 -16.04
N ILE A 4 -5.79 -25.48 -16.93
CA ILE A 4 -6.10 -24.24 -17.64
C ILE A 4 -6.61 -23.17 -16.65
N TYR A 5 -7.48 -23.56 -15.71
CA TYR A 5 -7.98 -22.67 -14.67
C TYR A 5 -6.87 -22.16 -13.74
N LYS A 6 -5.93 -23.04 -13.35
CA LYS A 6 -4.76 -22.67 -12.54
C LYS A 6 -3.85 -21.69 -13.28
N SER A 7 -3.62 -21.92 -14.58
CA SER A 7 -2.77 -21.06 -15.41
C SER A 7 -3.39 -19.67 -15.64
N PHE A 8 -4.70 -19.61 -15.89
CA PHE A 8 -5.44 -18.37 -16.07
C PHE A 8 -5.42 -17.49 -14.81
N LYS A 9 -5.62 -18.12 -13.64
CA LYS A 9 -5.51 -17.44 -12.34
C LYS A 9 -4.14 -16.80 -12.13
N THR A 10 -3.06 -17.50 -12.45
CA THR A 10 -1.69 -16.96 -12.31
C THR A 10 -1.46 -15.76 -13.23
N ILE A 11 -1.96 -15.80 -14.48
CA ILE A 11 -1.85 -14.68 -15.42
C ILE A 11 -2.58 -13.44 -14.89
N ILE A 12 -3.79 -13.61 -14.34
CA ILE A 12 -4.54 -12.48 -13.75
C ILE A 12 -3.78 -11.87 -12.58
N ILE A 13 -3.28 -12.70 -11.65
CA ILE A 13 -2.51 -12.22 -10.50
C ILE A 13 -1.24 -11.47 -10.96
N ALA A 14 -0.51 -12.01 -11.94
CA ALA A 14 0.66 -11.36 -12.51
C ALA A 14 0.31 -10.01 -13.13
N SER A 15 -0.79 -9.92 -13.88
CA SER A 15 -1.29 -8.66 -14.45
C SER A 15 -1.63 -7.64 -13.36
N LEU A 16 -2.20 -8.06 -12.24
CA LEU A 16 -2.52 -7.17 -11.12
C LEU A 16 -1.25 -6.68 -10.40
N PHE A 17 -0.21 -7.51 -10.30
CA PHE A 17 1.10 -7.06 -9.81
C PHE A 17 1.77 -6.06 -10.74
N ILE A 18 1.66 -6.25 -12.07
CA ILE A 18 2.10 -5.26 -13.04
C ILE A 18 1.33 -3.95 -12.83
N LEU A 19 0.01 -4.01 -12.63
CA LEU A 19 -0.81 -2.82 -12.36
C LEU A 19 -0.37 -2.10 -11.07
N LEU A 20 -0.06 -2.81 -9.99
CA LEU A 20 0.53 -2.23 -8.78
C LEU A 20 1.86 -1.52 -9.09
N GLY A 21 2.71 -2.12 -9.92
CA GLY A 21 3.94 -1.52 -10.41
C GLY A 21 3.69 -0.25 -11.23
N LEU A 22 2.68 -0.23 -12.09
CA LEU A 22 2.31 0.96 -12.88
C LEU A 22 1.84 2.11 -11.98
N VAL A 23 1.06 1.84 -10.93
CA VAL A 23 0.67 2.86 -9.94
C VAL A 23 1.90 3.51 -9.31
N ARG A 24 2.97 2.72 -9.08
CA ARG A 24 4.26 3.18 -8.54
C ARG A 24 5.14 3.93 -9.56
N VAL A 25 5.02 3.62 -10.85
CA VAL A 25 5.78 4.30 -11.92
C VAL A 25 5.14 5.65 -12.24
N PHE A 26 3.82 5.71 -12.39
CA PHE A 26 3.09 6.95 -12.70
C PHE A 26 2.75 7.79 -11.47
N GLU A 27 3.47 7.54 -10.38
CA GLU A 27 3.11 8.04 -9.06
C GLU A 27 3.23 9.56 -8.98
N ASP A 28 4.24 10.15 -9.64
CA ASP A 28 4.52 11.60 -9.70
C ASP A 28 3.48 12.33 -10.57
N ASN A 29 2.84 11.63 -11.51
CA ASN A 29 1.89 12.22 -12.46
C ASN A 29 0.43 12.07 -12.00
N LEU A 30 0.12 10.97 -11.30
CA LEU A 30 -1.24 10.64 -10.85
C LEU A 30 -1.58 11.26 -9.48
N PHE A 31 -0.58 11.51 -8.64
CA PHE A 31 -0.81 11.92 -7.25
C PHE A 31 -0.02 13.17 -6.88
N TYR A 32 -0.69 14.07 -6.17
CA TYR A 32 -0.05 15.23 -5.55
C TYR A 32 0.72 14.80 -4.31
N ASP A 33 2.04 14.82 -4.37
CA ASP A 33 2.91 14.55 -3.23
C ASP A 33 4.29 15.23 -3.38
N PRO A 34 4.47 16.46 -2.87
CA PRO A 34 5.72 17.21 -3.01
C PRO A 34 6.87 16.55 -2.24
N PHE A 35 6.58 15.68 -1.27
CA PHE A 35 7.59 14.99 -0.51
C PHE A 35 8.31 13.91 -1.33
N ILE A 36 7.75 13.45 -2.45
CA ILE A 36 8.45 12.50 -3.33
C ILE A 36 9.75 13.13 -3.85
N GLN A 37 9.69 14.38 -4.29
CA GLN A 37 10.86 15.09 -4.80
C GLN A 37 11.81 15.53 -3.68
N PHE A 38 11.26 15.95 -2.54
CA PHE A 38 12.03 16.24 -1.31
C PHE A 38 12.94 15.07 -0.93
N TYR A 39 12.39 13.86 -0.88
CA TYR A 39 13.14 12.67 -0.47
C TYR A 39 14.00 12.02 -1.57
N LYS A 40 13.86 12.45 -2.84
CA LYS A 40 14.77 12.06 -3.92
C LYS A 40 16.08 12.85 -3.87
N GLN A 41 16.06 14.05 -3.29
CA GLN A 41 17.21 14.93 -3.15
C GLN A 41 17.90 14.68 -1.79
N LEU A 42 19.21 14.93 -1.68
CA LEU A 42 19.95 14.69 -0.44
C LEU A 42 19.31 15.49 0.70
N TYR A 43 18.77 14.77 1.68
CA TYR A 43 17.98 15.21 2.85
C TYR A 43 18.56 16.41 3.63
N PHE A 44 19.84 16.71 3.48
CA PHE A 44 20.62 17.51 4.41
C PHE A 44 20.62 19.03 4.14
N THR A 45 19.97 19.52 3.09
CA THR A 45 20.14 20.93 2.67
C THR A 45 18.90 21.65 2.18
N LYS A 46 17.71 21.03 2.23
CA LYS A 46 16.48 21.70 1.78
C LYS A 46 15.45 21.85 2.88
N GLU A 47 14.89 23.06 2.94
CA GLU A 47 13.69 23.39 3.70
C GLU A 47 12.52 22.49 3.28
N VAL A 48 11.62 22.24 4.23
CA VAL A 48 10.37 21.50 4.02
C VAL A 48 9.64 22.09 2.81
N PRO A 49 9.21 21.28 1.83
CA PRO A 49 8.54 21.83 0.65
C PRO A 49 7.23 22.51 1.06
N ASP A 50 6.84 23.57 0.35
CA ASP A 50 5.49 24.10 0.50
C ASP A 50 4.48 23.05 0.00
N PHE A 51 3.44 22.79 0.80
CA PHE A 51 2.42 21.80 0.48
C PHE A 51 1.02 22.23 0.89
N ASN A 52 0.05 21.90 0.04
CA ASN A 52 -1.35 21.97 0.40
C ASN A 52 -1.78 20.69 1.14
N LEU A 53 -2.06 20.82 2.44
CA LEU A 53 -2.49 19.72 3.32
C LEU A 53 -3.70 18.95 2.77
N GLY A 54 -4.75 19.66 2.36
CA GLY A 54 -5.98 19.04 1.87
C GLY A 54 -5.75 18.18 0.63
N LYS A 55 -5.02 18.72 -0.37
CA LYS A 55 -4.64 17.96 -1.57
C LYS A 55 -3.79 16.75 -1.20
N LEU A 56 -2.81 16.92 -0.32
CA LEU A 56 -1.91 15.83 0.09
C LEU A 56 -2.66 14.67 0.76
N ILE A 57 -3.61 14.98 1.66
CA ILE A 57 -4.42 13.97 2.34
C ILE A 57 -5.32 13.22 1.35
N ILE A 58 -6.02 13.94 0.47
CA ILE A 58 -6.91 13.34 -0.53
C ILE A 58 -6.13 12.43 -1.48
N HIS A 59 -4.99 12.89 -2.01
CA HIS A 59 -4.18 12.08 -2.91
C HIS A 59 -3.54 10.88 -2.19
N THR A 60 -3.16 11.02 -0.91
CA THR A 60 -2.69 9.89 -0.09
C THR A 60 -3.80 8.87 0.12
N PHE A 61 -5.02 9.31 0.43
CA PHE A 61 -6.19 8.45 0.56
C PHE A 61 -6.50 7.69 -0.74
N LEU A 62 -6.54 8.40 -1.87
CA LEU A 62 -6.81 7.80 -3.19
C LEU A 62 -5.77 6.73 -3.53
N ARG A 63 -4.49 7.04 -3.29
CA ARG A 63 -3.39 6.12 -3.56
C ARG A 63 -3.42 4.89 -2.67
N TYR A 64 -3.64 5.07 -1.36
CA TYR A 64 -3.81 3.96 -0.43
C TYR A 64 -4.98 3.08 -0.86
N SER A 65 -6.11 3.68 -1.21
CA SER A 65 -7.32 2.98 -1.63
C SER A 65 -7.10 2.17 -2.90
N LEU A 66 -6.48 2.77 -3.92
CA LEU A 66 -6.17 2.10 -5.17
C LEU A 66 -5.26 0.89 -4.97
N ASN A 67 -4.15 1.07 -4.24
CA ASN A 67 -3.23 -0.02 -3.91
C ASN A 67 -3.93 -1.11 -3.09
N SER A 68 -4.76 -0.73 -2.12
CA SER A 68 -5.48 -1.67 -1.24
C SER A 68 -6.52 -2.47 -2.02
N ILE A 69 -7.30 -1.83 -2.90
CA ILE A 69 -8.29 -2.51 -3.75
C ILE A 69 -7.60 -3.56 -4.63
N ILE A 70 -6.54 -3.17 -5.35
CA ILE A 70 -5.80 -4.09 -6.21
C ILE A 70 -5.21 -5.24 -5.37
N SER A 71 -4.61 -4.92 -4.22
CA SER A 71 -4.03 -5.91 -3.31
C SER A 71 -5.07 -6.89 -2.76
N ILE A 72 -6.24 -6.41 -2.36
CA ILE A 72 -7.33 -7.25 -1.85
C ILE A 72 -7.87 -8.15 -2.96
N ILE A 73 -7.98 -7.65 -4.21
CA ILE A 73 -8.36 -8.47 -5.36
C ILE A 73 -7.32 -9.57 -5.60
N ILE A 74 -6.02 -9.26 -5.53
CA ILE A 74 -4.94 -10.26 -5.62
C ILE A 74 -5.13 -11.34 -4.56
N LEU A 75 -5.30 -10.97 -3.29
CA LEU A 75 -5.47 -11.91 -2.18
C LEU A 75 -6.75 -12.76 -2.35
N PHE A 76 -7.85 -12.12 -2.75
CA PHE A 76 -9.10 -12.83 -2.99
C PHE A 76 -8.97 -13.86 -4.12
N ILE A 77 -8.36 -13.51 -5.25
CA ILE A 77 -8.14 -14.44 -6.37
C ILE A 77 -7.15 -15.54 -5.96
N ALA A 78 -6.08 -15.18 -5.25
CA ALA A 78 -5.03 -16.10 -4.81
C ALA A 78 -5.55 -17.21 -3.89
N PHE A 79 -6.49 -16.90 -2.98
CA PHE A 79 -6.98 -17.87 -2.00
C PHE A 79 -8.41 -18.36 -2.27
N ASN A 80 -9.22 -17.58 -2.99
CA ASN A 80 -10.63 -17.81 -3.28
C ASN A 80 -11.47 -18.13 -2.02
N LYS A 81 -11.24 -17.37 -0.93
CA LYS A 81 -11.92 -17.54 0.36
C LYS A 81 -12.50 -16.22 0.84
N THR A 82 -13.79 -16.23 1.20
CA THR A 82 -14.48 -15.05 1.76
C THR A 82 -13.87 -14.60 3.10
N ALA A 83 -13.31 -15.53 3.89
CA ALA A 83 -12.58 -15.21 5.11
C ALA A 83 -11.34 -14.34 4.86
N VAL A 84 -10.57 -14.63 3.80
CA VAL A 84 -9.40 -13.83 3.38
C VAL A 84 -9.83 -12.43 2.96
N LEU A 85 -10.92 -12.32 2.20
CA LEU A 85 -11.47 -11.02 1.79
C LEU A 85 -11.88 -10.17 2.99
N ARG A 86 -12.67 -10.73 3.92
CA ARG A 86 -13.14 -10.02 5.13
C ARG A 86 -11.99 -9.60 6.02
N PHE A 87 -11.03 -10.50 6.28
CA PHE A 87 -9.85 -10.17 7.06
C PHE A 87 -9.05 -9.05 6.39
N SER A 88 -8.80 -9.14 5.09
CA SER A 88 -8.02 -8.14 4.37
C SER A 88 -8.70 -6.78 4.42
N LEU A 89 -10.02 -6.69 4.17
CA LEU A 89 -10.76 -5.43 4.27
C LEU A 89 -10.60 -4.76 5.64
N ILE A 90 -10.77 -5.52 6.72
CA ILE A 90 -10.60 -5.01 8.09
C ILE A 90 -9.16 -4.59 8.35
N PHE A 91 -8.19 -5.42 7.94
CA PHE A 91 -6.76 -5.17 8.13
C PHE A 91 -6.31 -3.88 7.43
N TYR A 92 -6.65 -3.70 6.16
CA TYR A 92 -6.34 -2.48 5.42
C TYR A 92 -7.09 -1.26 6.01
N ALA A 93 -8.35 -1.39 6.43
CA ALA A 93 -9.07 -0.28 7.04
C ALA A 93 -8.43 0.19 8.36
N ILE A 94 -8.08 -0.74 9.25
CA ILE A 94 -7.42 -0.41 10.52
C ILE A 94 -6.06 0.25 10.26
N LEU A 95 -5.24 -0.34 9.39
CA LEU A 95 -3.94 0.22 9.06
C LEU A 95 -4.04 1.61 8.45
N PHE A 96 -5.02 1.84 7.58
CA PHE A 96 -5.24 3.16 7.03
C PHE A 96 -5.49 4.19 8.13
N ILE A 97 -6.44 3.91 9.03
CA ILE A 97 -6.82 4.82 10.13
C ILE A 97 -5.61 5.09 11.04
N THR A 98 -4.86 4.06 11.41
CA THR A 98 -3.68 4.21 12.26
C THR A 98 -2.59 5.02 11.56
N LEU A 99 -2.22 4.64 10.34
CA LEU A 99 -1.13 5.28 9.61
C LEU A 99 -1.46 6.71 9.19
N ILE A 100 -2.69 6.99 8.75
CA ILE A 100 -3.08 8.36 8.38
C ILE A 100 -3.12 9.27 9.61
N SER A 101 -3.52 8.76 10.77
CA SER A 101 -3.48 9.53 12.03
C SER A 101 -2.05 9.86 12.43
N CYS A 102 -1.13 8.88 12.38
CA CYS A 102 0.29 9.12 12.64
C CYS A 102 0.91 10.09 11.61
N TYR A 103 0.56 9.93 10.33
CA TYR A 103 1.00 10.80 9.25
C TYR A 103 0.59 12.26 9.49
N LEU A 104 -0.67 12.48 9.86
CA LEU A 104 -1.20 13.81 10.19
C LEU A 104 -0.56 14.40 11.45
N ALA A 105 -0.33 13.59 12.49
CA ALA A 105 0.32 14.07 13.70
C ALA A 105 1.76 14.57 13.43
N ILE A 106 2.48 13.86 12.56
CA ILE A 106 3.86 14.20 12.21
C ILE A 106 3.93 15.42 11.28
N ILE A 107 3.06 15.51 10.26
CA ILE A 107 3.12 16.62 9.31
C ILE A 107 2.77 17.97 9.95
N MET A 108 1.93 17.96 10.99
CA MET A 108 1.57 19.17 11.74
C MET A 108 2.67 19.65 12.69
N ASN A 109 3.60 18.76 13.08
CA ASN A 109 4.71 19.05 14.01
C ASN A 109 6.05 18.75 13.34
N PHE A 110 6.15 18.99 12.04
CA PHE A 110 7.24 18.47 11.22
C PHE A 110 8.59 19.04 11.69
N SER A 111 9.53 18.15 12.03
CA SER A 111 10.87 18.49 12.53
C SER A 111 11.92 17.54 11.92
N GLU A 112 13.19 17.96 11.99
CA GLU A 112 14.35 17.19 11.53
C GLU A 112 14.35 15.74 12.05
N GLU A 113 14.07 15.55 13.34
CA GLU A 113 14.04 14.24 13.98
C GLU A 113 12.92 13.34 13.43
N LEU A 114 11.81 13.94 12.99
CA LEU A 114 10.66 13.24 12.46
C LEU A 114 10.75 12.97 10.95
N HIS A 115 11.74 13.53 10.25
CA HIS A 115 11.91 13.34 8.80
C HIS A 115 11.99 11.87 8.41
N GLN A 116 12.75 11.06 9.16
CA GLN A 116 12.87 9.62 8.87
C GLN A 116 11.58 8.87 9.17
N LEU A 117 10.94 9.16 10.31
CA LEU A 117 9.69 8.52 10.69
C LEU A 117 8.56 8.82 9.68
N PHE A 118 8.43 10.08 9.27
CA PHE A 118 7.48 10.50 8.25
C PHE A 118 7.70 9.76 6.93
N PHE A 119 8.96 9.62 6.52
CA PHE A 119 9.33 8.90 5.31
C PHE A 119 8.89 7.42 5.36
N TYR A 120 9.10 6.74 6.48
CA TYR A 120 8.67 5.34 6.62
C TYR A 120 7.15 5.21 6.62
N ILE A 121 6.43 6.03 7.39
CA ILE A 121 4.95 6.01 7.42
C ILE A 121 4.38 6.26 6.03
N ARG A 122 4.95 7.23 5.29
CA ARG A 122 4.58 7.49 3.89
C ARG A 122 4.70 6.26 3.02
N ARG A 123 5.80 5.52 3.13
CA ARG A 123 6.00 4.29 2.34
C ARG A 123 4.94 3.24 2.64
N PHE A 124 4.55 3.05 3.89
CA PHE A 124 3.45 2.14 4.23
C PHE A 124 2.09 2.58 3.68
N LEU A 125 1.83 3.89 3.59
CA LEU A 125 0.60 4.41 3.00
C LEU A 125 0.59 4.36 1.46
N ILE A 126 1.73 4.61 0.84
CA ILE A 126 1.84 4.84 -0.61
C ILE A 126 2.20 3.58 -1.38
N GLN A 127 2.92 2.64 -0.76
CA GLN A 127 3.42 1.43 -1.44
C GLN A 127 2.57 0.21 -1.06
N PRO A 128 2.38 -0.74 -1.99
CA PRO A 128 1.60 -1.95 -1.74
C PRO A 128 2.38 -2.99 -0.91
N ILE A 129 2.98 -2.59 0.22
CA ILE A 129 3.82 -3.48 1.06
C ILE A 129 2.97 -4.58 1.71
N PHE A 130 1.75 -4.25 2.11
CA PHE A 130 0.88 -5.18 2.84
C PHE A 130 0.51 -6.43 2.04
N VAL A 131 0.37 -6.33 0.71
CA VAL A 131 0.09 -7.52 -0.12
C VAL A 131 1.24 -8.51 -0.08
N LEU A 132 2.48 -8.01 -0.06
CA LEU A 132 3.69 -8.82 0.00
C LEU A 132 3.83 -9.54 1.34
N VAL A 133 3.25 -8.99 2.42
CA VAL A 133 3.22 -9.60 3.74
C VAL A 133 2.06 -10.59 3.86
N LEU A 134 0.86 -10.20 3.43
CA LEU A 134 -0.35 -11.00 3.58
C LEU A 134 -0.36 -12.24 2.68
N LEU A 135 0.21 -12.15 1.48
CA LEU A 135 0.25 -13.28 0.54
C LEU A 135 1.01 -14.50 1.10
N PRO A 136 2.25 -14.39 1.61
CA PRO A 136 2.92 -15.51 2.27
C PRO A 136 2.25 -15.88 3.60
N ALA A 137 1.71 -14.92 4.36
CA ALA A 137 1.02 -15.22 5.63
C ALA A 137 -0.20 -16.14 5.42
N PHE A 138 -1.07 -15.83 4.46
CA PHE A 138 -2.21 -16.68 4.14
C PHE A 138 -1.80 -18.00 3.47
N TYR A 139 -0.72 -17.98 2.68
CA TYR A 139 -0.17 -19.21 2.12
C TYR A 139 0.30 -20.17 3.23
N TYR A 140 1.01 -19.66 4.22
CA TYR A 140 1.45 -20.44 5.38
C TYR A 140 0.25 -20.95 6.18
N GLN A 141 -0.73 -20.08 6.48
CA GLN A 141 -1.95 -20.42 7.20
C GLN A 141 -2.72 -21.57 6.53
N GLN A 142 -2.80 -21.59 5.20
CA GLN A 142 -3.54 -22.62 4.47
C GLN A 142 -2.82 -23.98 4.43
N ASN A 143 -1.48 -23.99 4.43
CA ASN A 143 -0.71 -25.23 4.23
C ASN A 143 -0.30 -25.92 5.53
N ILE A 144 -0.25 -25.22 6.66
CA ILE A 144 0.33 -25.74 7.91
C ILE A 144 -0.70 -25.94 9.03
N ILE A 145 -1.83 -25.23 9.00
CA ILE A 145 -2.89 -25.46 9.97
C ILE A 145 -3.69 -26.70 9.50
N PRO A 146 -3.67 -27.83 10.23
CA PRO A 146 -4.50 -28.98 9.88
C PRO A 146 -5.96 -28.52 9.86
N LYS A 147 -6.69 -28.91 8.81
CA LYS A 147 -8.13 -28.67 8.72
C LYS A 147 -8.79 -29.38 9.92
N GLN A 148 -9.19 -28.60 10.93
CA GLN A 148 -10.09 -29.07 11.98
C GLN A 148 -11.48 -29.31 11.39
#